data_AF-A0A966J681-F1
#
_entry.id   AF-A0A966J681-F1
#
_cell.length_a   1.000
_cell.length_b   1.000
_cell.length_c   1.000
_cell.angle_alpha   90.00
_cell.angle_beta   90.00
_cell.angle_gamma   90.00
#
_symmetry.space_group_name_H-M   'P 1'
#
loop_
_entity.id
_entity.type
_entity.pdbx_description
1 polymer ?
#
loop_
_entity_poly.entity_id
_entity_poly.type
_entity_poly.pdbx_seq_one_letter_code
_entity_poly.pdbx_strand_id
1 'polypeptide(L)'
;MALAGVMGGLQSEVTEATTDVLLEVAVFDTRFVRKVRKAVGLNTDASYRYERGIDAGDTQQVARLAAALITQVAGGDVVEILDAGAAPAPRAAVTLRPARLARLLGIAVSTEEIVRRLESLGCVVTSDGEALAVQAPWWRHDLLLEVDLIEEVARLVGFDALPDELRPFRP
;
A
#
# COMPACT_ATOMS: atom_id res chain seq x y z
N MET A 1 11.45 -9.86 -22.80
CA MET A 1 10.26 -8.97 -22.81
C MET A 1 9.10 -9.68 -22.13
N ALA A 2 8.22 -8.93 -21.46
CA ALA A 2 7.19 -9.48 -20.57
C ALA A 2 5.84 -8.76 -20.76
N LEU A 3 4.76 -9.36 -20.25
CA LEU A 3 3.53 -8.65 -19.94
C LEU A 3 3.72 -7.95 -18.59
N ALA A 4 3.98 -6.64 -18.65
CA ALA A 4 4.27 -5.79 -17.49
C ALA A 4 3.29 -6.02 -16.33
N GLY A 5 3.85 -6.39 -15.17
CA GLY A 5 3.08 -6.66 -13.96
C GLY A 5 2.20 -7.92 -14.02
N VAL A 6 2.33 -8.76 -15.04
CA VAL A 6 1.52 -9.98 -15.22
C VAL A 6 2.38 -11.22 -15.36
N MET A 7 3.22 -11.31 -16.41
CA MET A 7 3.94 -12.56 -16.71
C MET A 7 5.19 -12.28 -17.55
N GLY A 8 6.28 -13.01 -17.26
CA GLY A 8 7.48 -13.01 -18.07
C GLY A 8 7.24 -13.62 -19.47
N GLY A 9 8.03 -13.21 -20.46
CA GLY A 9 8.01 -13.84 -21.78
C GLY A 9 9.04 -14.97 -21.88
N LEU A 10 8.67 -16.02 -22.61
CA LEU A 10 9.49 -17.23 -22.81
C LEU A 10 10.90 -16.93 -23.34
N GLN A 11 11.03 -15.99 -24.28
CA GLN A 11 12.32 -15.65 -24.90
C GLN A 11 13.30 -14.92 -23.96
N SER A 12 12.82 -14.40 -22.83
CA SER A 12 13.65 -13.70 -21.84
C SER A 12 13.63 -14.38 -20.48
N GLU A 13 13.21 -15.64 -20.44
CA GLU A 13 13.22 -16.44 -19.22
C GLU A 13 14.65 -16.76 -18.81
N VAL A 14 14.88 -16.83 -17.49
CA VAL A 14 16.15 -17.32 -16.95
C VAL A 14 16.19 -18.83 -17.15
N THR A 15 17.26 -19.33 -17.76
CA THR A 15 17.47 -20.76 -18.03
C THR A 15 18.69 -21.26 -17.27
N GLU A 16 18.96 -22.56 -17.32
CA GLU A 16 20.17 -23.15 -16.74
C GLU A 16 21.47 -22.60 -17.35
N ALA A 17 21.41 -22.04 -18.57
CA ALA A 17 22.56 -21.44 -19.24
C ALA A 17 22.74 -19.94 -18.94
N THR A 18 21.81 -19.31 -18.21
CA THR A 18 21.84 -17.87 -17.96
C THR A 18 22.90 -17.52 -16.90
N THR A 19 23.83 -16.63 -17.28
CA THR A 19 24.90 -16.12 -16.41
C THR A 19 24.65 -14.69 -15.95
N ASP A 20 24.00 -13.90 -16.80
CA ASP A 20 23.77 -12.47 -16.59
C ASP A 20 22.27 -12.20 -16.54
N VAL A 21 21.83 -11.44 -15.53
CA VAL A 21 20.41 -11.14 -15.29
C VAL A 21 20.19 -9.63 -15.15
N LEU A 22 19.04 -9.18 -15.66
CA LEU A 22 18.50 -7.87 -15.36
C LEU A 22 17.35 -8.03 -14.36
N LEU A 23 17.46 -7.42 -13.19
CA LEU A 23 16.42 -7.46 -12.16
C LEU A 23 15.45 -6.29 -12.36
N GLU A 24 14.18 -6.61 -12.62
CA GLU A 24 13.10 -5.61 -12.72
C GLU A 24 12.38 -5.47 -11.37
N VAL A 25 12.41 -4.25 -10.80
CA VAL A 25 11.57 -3.85 -9.67
C VAL A 25 10.83 -2.59 -10.08
N ALA A 26 9.53 -2.71 -10.32
CA ALA A 26 8.74 -1.67 -10.94
C ALA A 26 7.38 -1.50 -10.24
N VAL A 27 6.75 -0.35 -10.45
CA VAL A 27 5.37 -0.07 -10.05
C VAL A 27 4.57 0.16 -11.32
N PHE A 28 3.47 -0.56 -11.47
CA PHE A 28 2.60 -0.46 -12.64
C PHE A 28 1.25 0.17 -12.29
N ASP A 29 0.60 0.78 -13.28
CA ASP A 29 -0.77 1.26 -13.13
C ASP A 29 -1.73 0.08 -12.87
N THR A 30 -2.46 0.16 -11.76
CA THR A 30 -3.33 -0.92 -11.29
C THR A 30 -4.45 -1.23 -12.27
N ARG A 31 -4.97 -0.21 -12.97
CA ARG A 31 -6.05 -0.37 -13.96
C ARG A 31 -5.55 -1.04 -15.22
N PHE A 32 -4.35 -0.69 -15.67
CA PHE A 32 -3.68 -1.31 -16.80
C PHE A 32 -3.44 -2.79 -16.55
N VAL A 33 -2.81 -3.14 -15.41
CA VAL A 33 -2.54 -4.54 -15.07
C VAL A 33 -3.84 -5.34 -14.98
N ARG A 34 -4.87 -4.82 -14.32
CA ARG A 34 -6.19 -5.48 -14.24
C ARG A 34 -6.80 -5.74 -15.63
N LYS A 35 -6.69 -4.77 -16.54
CA LYS A 35 -7.17 -4.89 -17.92
C LYS A 35 -6.42 -5.98 -18.68
N VAL A 36 -5.09 -5.99 -18.61
CA VAL A 36 -4.25 -6.98 -19.30
C VAL A 36 -4.49 -8.38 -18.75
N ARG A 37 -4.42 -8.55 -17.43
CA ARG A 37 -4.70 -9.81 -16.73
C ARG A 37 -6.02 -10.44 -17.21
N LYS A 38 -7.10 -9.65 -17.20
CA LYS A 38 -8.43 -10.10 -17.63
C LYS A 38 -8.46 -10.48 -19.12
N ALA A 39 -7.76 -9.74 -19.97
CA ALA A 39 -7.72 -10.00 -21.40
C ALA A 39 -7.00 -11.31 -21.74
N VAL A 40 -5.93 -11.64 -21.00
CA VAL A 40 -5.14 -12.87 -21.24
C VAL A 40 -5.61 -14.07 -20.39
N GLY A 41 -6.52 -13.86 -19.44
CA GLY A 41 -7.07 -14.92 -18.59
C GLY A 41 -6.07 -15.53 -17.60
N LEU A 42 -4.98 -14.83 -17.28
CA LEU A 42 -3.93 -15.32 -16.38
C LEU A 42 -4.10 -14.76 -14.97
N ASN A 43 -3.81 -15.58 -13.96
CA ASN A 43 -3.84 -15.19 -12.55
C ASN A 43 -2.50 -15.52 -11.92
N THR A 44 -1.55 -14.59 -12.02
CA THR A 44 -0.22 -14.74 -11.41
C THR A 44 -0.13 -13.96 -10.11
N ASP A 45 0.85 -14.34 -9.28
CA ASP A 45 1.21 -13.61 -8.06
C ASP A 45 1.50 -12.12 -8.31
N ALA A 46 2.17 -11.81 -9.43
CA ALA A 46 2.44 -10.44 -9.85
C ALA A 46 1.13 -9.71 -10.16
N SER A 47 0.29 -10.26 -11.05
CA SER A 47 -0.96 -9.60 -11.46
C SER A 47 -1.92 -9.37 -10.30
N TYR A 48 -1.97 -10.30 -9.34
CA TYR A 48 -2.81 -10.21 -8.16
C TYR A 48 -2.40 -9.04 -7.25
N ARG A 49 -1.10 -8.82 -7.07
CA ARG A 49 -0.56 -7.73 -6.25
C ARG A 49 -0.68 -6.39 -6.98
N TYR A 50 -0.19 -6.31 -8.20
CA TYR A 50 -0.19 -5.06 -8.96
C TYR A 50 -1.60 -4.52 -9.26
N GLU A 51 -2.63 -5.36 -9.44
CA GLU A 51 -3.99 -4.85 -9.63
C GLU A 51 -4.61 -4.20 -8.37
N ARG A 52 -4.06 -4.48 -7.19
CA ARG A 52 -4.47 -3.92 -5.89
C ARG A 52 -3.62 -2.72 -5.47
N GLY A 53 -2.51 -2.48 -6.17
CA GLY A 53 -1.48 -1.54 -5.76
C GLY A 53 -0.42 -2.22 -4.92
N ILE A 54 0.82 -1.78 -5.12
CA ILE A 54 1.97 -2.13 -4.30
C ILE A 54 2.56 -0.85 -3.71
N ASP A 55 3.35 -1.01 -2.67
CA ASP A 55 4.12 0.10 -2.11
C ASP A 55 5.08 0.67 -3.16
N ALA A 56 4.88 1.94 -3.51
CA ALA A 56 5.70 2.67 -4.46
C ALA A 56 6.82 3.49 -3.80
N GLY A 57 6.86 3.55 -2.47
CA GLY A 57 7.79 4.38 -1.72
C GLY A 57 9.21 3.82 -1.62
N ASP A 58 9.41 2.53 -1.92
CA ASP A 58 10.65 1.82 -1.55
C ASP A 58 11.23 0.88 -2.62
N THR A 59 10.93 1.12 -3.91
CA THR A 59 11.37 0.25 -5.01
C THR A 59 12.90 0.10 -5.08
N GLN A 60 13.65 1.17 -4.82
CA GLN A 60 15.12 1.12 -4.83
C GLN A 60 15.68 0.23 -3.72
N GLN A 61 15.17 0.31 -2.50
CA GLN A 61 15.65 -0.52 -1.40
C GLN A 61 15.30 -1.99 -1.63
N VAL A 62 14.09 -2.26 -2.13
CA VAL A 62 13.67 -3.62 -2.51
C VAL A 62 14.58 -4.19 -3.60
N ALA A 63 14.94 -3.40 -4.61
CA ALA A 63 15.87 -3.82 -5.66
C ALA A 63 17.26 -4.15 -5.09
N ARG A 64 17.79 -3.31 -4.19
CA ARG A 64 19.07 -3.56 -3.52
C ARG A 64 19.04 -4.82 -2.68
N LEU A 65 17.96 -5.05 -1.92
CA LEU A 65 17.80 -6.24 -1.10
C LEU A 65 17.73 -7.51 -1.95
N ALA A 66 16.92 -7.49 -3.00
CA ALA A 66 16.78 -8.62 -3.92
C ALA A 66 18.10 -8.94 -4.65
N ALA A 67 18.82 -7.92 -5.13
CA ALA A 67 20.14 -8.09 -5.72
C ALA A 67 21.15 -8.69 -4.72
N ALA A 68 21.17 -8.19 -3.47
CA ALA A 68 22.05 -8.72 -2.43
C ALA A 68 21.76 -10.20 -2.11
N LEU A 69 20.49 -10.59 -2.06
CA LEU A 69 20.08 -11.99 -1.86
C LEU A 69 20.51 -12.88 -3.03
N ILE A 70 20.36 -12.41 -4.27
CA ILE A 70 20.82 -13.14 -5.46
C ILE A 70 22.34 -13.34 -5.38
N THR A 71 23.11 -12.29 -5.12
CA THR A 71 24.57 -12.36 -4.98
C THR A 71 24.98 -13.31 -3.85
N GLN A 72 24.28 -13.28 -2.72
CA GLN A 72 24.60 -14.17 -1.59
C GLN A 72 24.37 -15.65 -1.90
N VAL A 73 23.34 -15.97 -2.69
CA VAL A 73 22.93 -17.36 -2.97
C VAL A 73 23.59 -17.92 -4.22
N ALA A 74 23.65 -17.13 -5.29
CA ALA A 74 24.10 -17.55 -6.62
C ALA A 74 25.48 -16.99 -7.01
N GLY A 75 26.03 -16.04 -6.26
CA GLY A 75 27.26 -15.33 -6.61
C GLY A 75 27.04 -14.22 -7.65
N GLY A 76 28.12 -13.80 -8.30
CA GLY A 76 28.13 -12.68 -9.26
C GLY A 76 28.31 -11.31 -8.60
N ASP A 77 28.23 -10.25 -9.40
CA ASP A 77 28.44 -8.87 -8.96
C ASP A 77 27.32 -7.96 -9.47
N VAL A 78 26.92 -6.97 -8.66
CA VAL A 78 25.96 -5.94 -9.09
C VAL A 78 26.70 -4.85 -9.85
N VAL A 79 26.45 -4.75 -11.15
CA VAL A 79 27.13 -3.80 -12.05
C VAL A 79 26.56 -2.39 -11.91
N GLU A 80 25.24 -2.24 -12.00
CA GLU A 80 24.56 -0.94 -12.02
C GLU A 80 23.14 -1.06 -11.44
N ILE A 81 22.64 0.04 -10.87
CA ILE A 81 21.23 0.21 -10.50
C ILE A 81 20.70 1.42 -11.26
N LEU A 82 19.69 1.20 -12.09
CA LEU A 82 18.99 2.23 -12.82
C LEU A 82 17.66 2.52 -12.14
N ASP A 83 17.40 3.79 -11.84
CA ASP A 83 16.09 4.27 -11.43
C ASP A 83 15.49 5.14 -12.54
N ALA A 84 14.32 4.73 -13.02
CA ALA A 84 13.64 5.38 -14.12
C ALA A 84 12.17 5.59 -13.76
N GLY A 85 11.70 6.83 -13.93
CA GLY A 85 10.34 7.23 -13.62
C GLY A 85 10.30 8.50 -12.80
N ALA A 86 9.09 8.97 -12.51
CA ALA A 86 8.88 10.05 -11.55
C ALA A 86 8.73 9.46 -10.15
N ALA A 87 9.34 10.10 -9.16
CA ALA A 87 9.03 9.81 -7.77
C ALA A 87 7.52 9.97 -7.54
N PRO A 88 6.89 9.10 -6.76
CA PRO A 88 5.45 9.19 -6.53
C PRO A 88 5.14 10.50 -5.76
N ALA A 89 4.04 11.16 -6.14
CA ALA A 89 3.66 12.44 -5.55
C ALA A 89 3.32 12.28 -4.06
N PRO A 90 3.73 13.19 -3.18
CA PRO A 90 3.45 13.08 -1.74
C PRO A 90 1.98 12.80 -1.46
N ARG A 91 1.70 11.83 -0.59
CA ARG A 91 0.32 11.53 -0.19
C ARG A 91 -0.24 12.69 0.61
N ALA A 92 -1.39 13.20 0.18
CA ALA A 92 -2.10 14.24 0.90
C ALA A 92 -2.55 13.72 2.27
N ALA A 93 -2.46 14.58 3.28
CA ALA A 93 -3.04 14.27 4.58
C ALA A 93 -4.56 14.26 4.49
N VAL A 94 -5.18 13.30 5.15
CA VAL A 94 -6.63 13.19 5.31
C VAL A 94 -7.00 13.81 6.65
N THR A 95 -7.94 14.75 6.63
CA THR A 95 -8.45 15.37 7.86
C THR A 95 -9.39 14.40 8.58
N LEU A 96 -9.13 14.15 9.86
CA LEU A 96 -9.96 13.37 10.77
C LEU A 96 -10.47 14.25 11.91
N ARG A 97 -11.80 14.38 12.03
CA ARG A 97 -12.43 15.10 13.15
C ARG A 97 -12.85 14.11 14.25
N PRO A 98 -12.26 14.18 15.46
CA PRO A 98 -12.66 13.32 16.58
C PRO A 98 -14.16 13.37 16.89
N ALA A 99 -14.78 14.55 16.77
CA ALA A 99 -16.22 14.71 16.95
C ALA A 99 -17.05 13.94 15.91
N ARG A 100 -16.61 13.88 14.65
CA ARG A 100 -17.28 13.10 13.60
C ARG A 100 -17.10 11.60 13.84
N LEU A 101 -15.89 11.19 14.23
CA LEU A 101 -15.61 9.80 14.61
C LEU A 101 -16.54 9.34 15.72
N ALA A 102 -16.63 10.10 16.81
CA ALA A 102 -17.50 9.75 17.94
C ALA A 102 -18.98 9.68 17.55
N ARG A 103 -19.42 10.60 16.67
CA ARG A 103 -20.79 10.58 16.14
C ARG A 103 -21.07 9.34 15.28
N LEU A 104 -20.12 8.92 14.46
CA LEU A 104 -20.29 7.80 13.53
C LEU A 104 -20.21 6.45 14.25
N LEU A 105 -19.28 6.31 15.21
CA LEU A 105 -19.11 5.07 15.99
C LEU A 105 -20.09 4.95 17.16
N GLY A 106 -20.70 6.05 17.59
CA GLY A 106 -21.63 6.07 18.72
C GLY A 106 -20.95 5.95 20.09
N ILE A 107 -19.61 5.96 20.13
CA ILE A 107 -18.76 5.91 21.33
C ILE A 107 -17.77 7.06 21.32
N ALA A 108 -17.36 7.52 22.50
CA ALA A 108 -16.27 8.46 22.62
C ALA A 108 -14.93 7.70 22.62
N VAL A 109 -14.02 8.10 21.73
CA VAL A 109 -12.62 7.64 21.72
C VAL A 109 -11.76 8.86 21.98
N SER A 110 -10.85 8.78 22.97
CA SER A 110 -9.95 9.89 23.28
C SER A 110 -9.04 10.22 22.09
N THR A 111 -8.70 11.49 21.90
CA THR A 111 -7.81 11.92 20.82
C THR A 111 -6.47 11.20 20.89
N GLU A 112 -5.94 11.01 22.10
CA GLU A 112 -4.69 10.30 22.34
C GLU A 112 -4.78 8.83 21.89
N GLU A 113 -5.92 8.19 22.09
CA GLU A 113 -6.14 6.82 21.63
C GLU A 113 -6.31 6.72 20.11
N ILE A 114 -7.01 7.68 19.50
CA ILE A 114 -7.13 7.78 18.03
C ILE A 114 -5.73 7.87 17.41
N VAL A 115 -4.89 8.78 17.92
CA VAL A 115 -3.51 8.98 17.45
C VAL A 115 -2.71 7.70 17.57
N ARG A 116 -2.66 7.08 18.77
CA ARG A 116 -1.91 5.83 18.98
C ARG A 116 -2.32 4.70 18.04
N ARG A 117 -3.62 4.58 17.76
CA ARG A 117 -4.18 3.54 16.88
C ARG A 117 -3.82 3.78 15.41
N LEU A 118 -3.83 5.03 14.95
CA LEU A 118 -3.44 5.35 13.58
C LEU A 118 -1.93 5.25 13.38
N GLU A 119 -1.12 5.67 14.36
CA GLU A 119 0.33 5.54 14.31
C GLU A 119 0.79 4.07 14.29
N SER A 120 0.08 3.17 14.97
CA SER A 120 0.39 1.72 14.92
C SER A 120 0.14 1.11 13.53
N LEU A 121 -0.64 1.78 12.67
CA LEU A 121 -0.83 1.41 11.26
C LEU A 121 0.23 2.01 10.33
N GLY A 122 1.18 2.78 10.88
CA GLY A 122 2.23 3.49 10.15
C GLY A 122 1.81 4.88 9.65
N CYS A 123 0.66 5.42 10.08
CA CYS A 123 0.26 6.78 9.73
C CYS A 123 1.08 7.80 10.52
N VAL A 124 1.40 8.93 9.88
CA VAL A 124 1.89 10.13 10.58
C VAL A 124 0.69 10.99 10.93
N VAL A 125 0.53 11.33 12.21
CA VAL A 125 -0.61 12.10 12.69
C VAL A 125 -0.12 13.42 13.29
N THR A 126 -0.66 14.54 12.82
CA THR A 126 -0.38 15.86 13.37
C THR A 126 -1.67 16.56 13.79
N SER A 127 -1.63 17.33 14.86
CA SER A 127 -2.78 18.13 15.29
C SER A 127 -3.02 19.32 14.34
N ASP A 128 -4.28 19.58 14.03
CA ASP A 128 -4.73 20.72 13.22
C ASP A 128 -5.97 21.34 13.90
N GLY A 129 -5.74 22.15 14.93
CA GLY A 129 -6.80 22.72 15.77
C GLY A 129 -7.61 21.63 16.50
N GLU A 130 -8.90 21.54 16.20
CA GLU A 130 -9.81 20.51 16.74
C GLU A 130 -9.79 19.21 15.92
N ALA A 131 -9.05 19.17 14.82
CA ALA A 131 -8.94 18.02 13.93
C ALA A 131 -7.52 17.43 13.95
N LEU A 132 -7.37 16.28 13.30
CA LEU A 132 -6.10 15.62 13.06
C LEU A 132 -5.85 15.60 11.55
N ALA A 133 -4.63 15.93 11.14
CA ALA A 133 -4.15 15.68 9.78
C ALA A 133 -3.39 14.34 9.79
N VAL A 134 -3.88 13.38 9.01
CA VAL A 134 -3.39 11.99 9.01
C VAL A 134 -2.80 11.67 7.64
N GLN A 135 -1.49 11.45 7.59
CA GLN A 135 -0.80 11.01 6.38
C GLN A 135 -0.60 9.49 6.45
N ALA A 136 -1.32 8.76 5.59
CA ALA A 136 -1.21 7.31 5.49
C ALA A 136 0.11 6.88 4.84
N PRO A 137 0.66 5.71 5.23
CA PRO A 137 1.84 5.16 4.58
C PRO A 137 1.51 4.67 3.16
N TRP A 138 2.55 4.47 2.35
CA TRP A 138 2.42 4.18 0.92
C TRP A 138 1.68 2.87 0.62
N TRP A 139 1.87 1.84 1.43
CA TRP A 139 1.21 0.53 1.31
C TRP A 139 -0.29 0.55 1.65
N ARG A 140 -0.82 1.64 2.22
CA ARG A 140 -2.25 1.79 2.58
C ARG A 140 -3.02 2.54 1.49
N HIS A 141 -3.30 1.87 0.38
CA HIS A 141 -4.01 2.47 -0.76
C HIS A 141 -5.50 2.74 -0.50
N ASP A 142 -6.02 2.23 0.62
CA ASP A 142 -7.40 2.30 1.08
C ASP A 142 -7.69 3.51 1.99
N LEU A 143 -6.66 4.14 2.58
CA LEU A 143 -6.82 5.30 3.45
C LEU A 143 -6.81 6.61 2.66
N LEU A 144 -7.97 6.99 2.12
CA LEU A 144 -8.11 8.15 1.21
C LEU A 144 -9.11 9.20 1.74
N LEU A 145 -10.03 8.79 2.60
CA LEU A 145 -11.12 9.57 3.13
C LEU A 145 -11.15 9.50 4.66
N GLU A 146 -11.78 10.50 5.27
CA GLU A 146 -11.99 10.55 6.72
C GLU A 146 -12.70 9.29 7.24
N VAL A 147 -13.65 8.74 6.48
CA VAL A 147 -14.38 7.52 6.83
C VAL A 147 -13.48 6.29 6.87
N ASP A 148 -12.47 6.18 6.00
CA ASP A 148 -11.54 5.05 5.97
C ASP A 148 -10.69 5.05 7.26
N LEU A 149 -10.30 6.23 7.75
CA LEU A 149 -9.63 6.37 9.04
C LEU A 149 -10.52 6.02 10.21
N ILE A 150 -11.80 6.41 10.15
CA ILE A 150 -12.79 6.07 11.19
C ILE A 150 -13.01 4.56 11.25
N GLU A 151 -13.10 3.90 10.09
CA GLU A 151 -13.19 2.43 9.99
C GLU A 151 -11.99 1.77 10.66
N GLU A 152 -10.78 2.24 10.40
CA GLU A 152 -9.58 1.67 11.01
C GLU A 152 -9.53 1.84 12.53
N VAL A 153 -9.94 3.01 13.04
CA VAL A 153 -10.06 3.21 14.49
C VAL A 153 -11.10 2.25 15.06
N ALA A 154 -12.27 2.11 14.40
CA ALA A 154 -13.31 1.18 14.84
C ALA A 154 -12.83 -0.27 14.87
N ARG A 155 -12.13 -0.71 13.83
CA ARG A 155 -11.56 -2.06 13.72
C ARG A 155 -10.55 -2.34 14.83
N LEU A 156 -9.70 -1.37 15.16
CA LEU A 156 -8.70 -1.51 16.23
C LEU A 156 -9.31 -1.43 17.62
N VAL A 157 -10.37 -0.62 17.81
CA VAL A 157 -11.16 -0.60 19.06
C VAL A 157 -11.87 -1.94 19.26
N GLY A 158 -12.32 -2.56 18.18
CA GLY A 158 -13.06 -3.81 18.16
C GLY A 158 -14.54 -3.55 17.94
N PHE A 159 -15.14 -4.22 16.95
CA PHE A 159 -16.55 -4.01 16.61
C PHE A 159 -17.50 -4.41 17.74
N ASP A 160 -17.12 -5.37 18.58
CA ASP A 160 -17.92 -5.80 19.74
C ASP A 160 -18.04 -4.72 20.83
N ALA A 161 -17.16 -3.72 20.82
CA ALA A 161 -17.24 -2.57 21.73
C ALA A 161 -18.18 -1.47 21.20
N LEU A 162 -18.68 -1.60 19.97
CA LEU A 162 -19.61 -0.65 19.39
C LEU A 162 -21.05 -0.95 19.83
N PRO A 163 -21.90 0.08 20.01
CA PRO A 163 -23.30 -0.11 20.36
C PRO A 163 -24.04 -0.91 19.27
N ASP A 164 -24.85 -1.88 19.68
CA ASP A 164 -25.77 -2.64 18.83
C ASP A 164 -27.16 -1.98 18.70
N GLU A 165 -27.39 -0.92 19.46
CA GLU A 165 -28.64 -0.16 19.46
C GLU A 165 -28.81 0.68 18.18
N LEU A 166 -29.93 0.45 17.47
CA LEU A 166 -30.41 1.32 16.40
C LEU A 166 -30.76 2.70 16.95
N ARG A 167 -29.87 3.67 16.73
CA ARG A 167 -30.13 5.08 17.09
C ARG A 167 -30.96 5.76 15.99
N PRO A 168 -31.86 6.70 16.34
CA PRO A 168 -32.57 7.50 15.35
C PRO A 168 -31.59 8.21 14.43
N PHE A 169 -31.79 8.09 13.12
CA PHE A 169 -31.00 8.83 12.13
C PHE A 169 -31.11 10.34 12.42
N ARG A 170 -29.99 10.99 12.75
CA ARG A 170 -29.91 12.44 12.89
C ARG A 170 -29.20 13.01 11.64
N PRO A 171 -29.91 13.80 10.80
CA PRO A 171 -29.33 14.38 9.59
C PRO A 171 -28.18 15.35 9.86
#